data_AF-A0A1Q6M4G0-F1
#
_entry.id   AF-A0A1Q6M4G0-F1
#
_cell.length_a   1.000
_cell.length_b   1.000
_cell.length_c   1.000
_cell.angle_alpha   90.00
_cell.angle_beta   90.00
_cell.angle_gamma   90.00
#
_symmetry.space_group_name_H-M   'P 1'
#
loop_
_entity.id
_entity.type
_entity.pdbx_description
1 polymer ?
#
loop_
_entity_poly.entity_id
_entity_poly.type
_entity_poly.pdbx_seq_one_letter_code
_entity_poly.pdbx_strand_id
1 'polypeptide(L)'
;MKKYKKLLINIMVIFIILFNLFIPNAYAGPLQDIMNRAEGFVNNGENGGNVINNDALKEGSNTLYNVLLVIGIAVAFIWGIVLGIQFITGSLGEKADVKKNLIVYLVGCVIIFGAFGIWKLLLQLLEPLE
;
A
#
# COMPACT_ATOMS: atom_id res chain seq x y z
N MET A 1 -15.40 19.88 -25.73
CA MET A 1 -15.82 19.07 -24.56
C MET A 1 -16.63 19.93 -23.60
N LYS A 2 -17.82 19.49 -23.17
CA LYS A 2 -18.61 20.23 -22.17
C LYS A 2 -17.78 20.42 -20.89
N LYS A 3 -17.94 21.56 -20.20
CA LYS A 3 -17.10 22.00 -19.05
C LYS A 3 -16.91 20.90 -17.99
N TYR A 4 -17.95 20.11 -17.72
CA TYR A 4 -17.91 18.98 -16.79
C TYR A 4 -17.05 17.79 -17.24
N LYS A 5 -16.98 17.49 -18.54
CA LYS A 5 -16.11 16.41 -19.07
C LYS A 5 -14.63 16.80 -18.97
N LYS A 6 -14.31 18.07 -19.21
CA LYS A 6 -12.94 18.61 -19.08
C LYS A 6 -12.49 18.62 -17.60
N LEU A 7 -13.40 18.95 -16.68
CA LEU A 7 -13.14 18.90 -15.23
C LEU A 7 -12.90 17.48 -14.73
N LEU A 8 -13.72 16.51 -15.16
CA LEU A 8 -13.55 15.09 -14.83
C LEU A 8 -12.21 14.52 -15.32
N ILE A 9 -11.84 14.81 -16.57
CA ILE A 9 -10.54 14.38 -17.13
C ILE A 9 -9.38 14.96 -16.33
N ASN A 10 -9.44 16.24 -15.94
CA ASN A 10 -8.37 16.88 -15.18
C ASN A 10 -8.21 16.26 -13.78
N ILE A 11 -9.32 15.93 -13.11
CA ILE A 11 -9.31 15.21 -11.82
C ILE A 11 -8.69 13.82 -11.98
N MET A 12 -9.06 13.10 -13.04
CA MET A 12 -8.55 11.74 -13.29
C MET A 12 -7.03 11.74 -13.54
N VAL A 13 -6.52 12.72 -14.30
CA VAL A 13 -5.08 12.87 -14.57
C VAL A 13 -4.32 13.22 -13.30
N ILE A 14 -4.83 14.13 -12.48
CA ILE A 14 -4.23 14.46 -11.17
C ILE A 14 -4.21 13.23 -10.26
N PHE A 15 -5.28 12.43 -10.26
CA PHE A 15 -5.36 11.22 -9.44
C PHE A 15 -4.35 10.16 -9.90
N ILE A 16 -4.16 9.97 -11.21
CA ILE A 16 -3.15 9.07 -11.77
C ILE A 16 -1.73 9.53 -11.41
N ILE A 17 -1.45 10.83 -11.49
CA ILE A 17 -0.14 11.38 -11.11
C ILE A 17 0.12 11.16 -9.62
N LEU A 18 -0.86 11.46 -8.77
CA LEU A 18 -0.77 11.19 -7.32
C LEU A 18 -0.57 9.70 -7.06
N PHE A 19 -1.31 8.84 -7.77
CA PHE A 19 -1.18 7.39 -7.61
C PHE A 19 0.26 6.91 -7.86
N ASN A 20 0.92 7.42 -8.91
CA ASN A 20 2.33 7.08 -9.19
C ASN A 20 3.33 7.60 -8.15
N LEU A 21 3.00 8.68 -7.42
CA LEU A 21 3.89 9.25 -6.39
C LEU A 21 3.82 8.49 -5.06
N PHE A 22 2.73 7.78 -4.79
CA PHE A 22 2.48 7.16 -3.50
C PHE A 22 2.63 5.62 -3.49
N ILE A 23 2.92 4.97 -4.62
CA ILE A 23 3.21 3.53 -4.60
C ILE A 23 4.61 3.30 -4.01
N PRO A 24 4.75 2.60 -2.87
CA PRO A 24 6.06 2.17 -2.40
C PRO A 24 6.65 1.17 -3.40
N ASN A 25 7.93 1.31 -3.72
CA ASN A 25 8.63 0.35 -4.55
C ASN A 25 8.91 -0.92 -3.75
N ALA A 26 8.44 -2.07 -4.23
CA ALA A 26 8.74 -3.38 -3.67
C ALA A 26 9.38 -4.24 -4.77
N TYR A 27 10.71 -4.37 -4.73
CA TYR A 27 11.47 -5.22 -5.65
C TYR A 27 11.79 -6.54 -4.96
N ALA A 28 11.59 -7.66 -5.66
CA ALA A 28 12.17 -8.93 -5.24
C ALA A 28 13.66 -8.92 -5.57
N GLY A 29 14.50 -9.25 -4.58
CA GLY A 29 15.93 -9.48 -4.83
C GLY A 29 16.14 -10.73 -5.69
N PRO A 30 17.31 -10.87 -6.34
CA PRO A 30 17.70 -12.11 -7.02
C PRO A 30 17.55 -13.33 -6.09
N LEU A 31 17.13 -14.47 -6.64
CA LEU A 31 16.96 -15.72 -5.86
C LEU A 31 18.24 -16.09 -5.10
N GLN A 32 19.40 -15.85 -5.71
CA GLN A 32 20.71 -16.09 -5.12
C GLN A 32 20.94 -15.28 -3.84
N ASP A 33 20.53 -14.00 -3.81
CA ASP A 33 20.70 -13.14 -2.63
C ASP A 33 19.79 -13.58 -1.48
N ILE A 34 18.59 -14.04 -1.80
CA ILE A 34 17.66 -14.61 -0.81
C ILE A 34 18.26 -15.87 -0.19
N MET A 35 18.84 -16.74 -1.04
CA MET A 35 19.46 -17.99 -0.60
C MET A 35 20.70 -17.72 0.28
N ASN A 36 21.55 -16.78 -0.12
CA ASN A 36 22.72 -16.35 0.65
C ASN A 36 22.32 -15.74 2.01
N ARG A 37 21.25 -14.93 2.07
CA ARG A 37 20.72 -14.37 3.32
C ARG A 37 20.16 -15.48 4.23
N ALA A 38 19.51 -16.50 3.67
CA ALA A 38 18.98 -17.63 4.42
C ALA A 38 20.10 -18.51 5.01
N GLU A 39 21.14 -18.82 4.24
CA GLU A 39 22.31 -19.54 4.72
C GLU A 39 23.04 -18.74 5.82
N GLY A 40 23.18 -17.42 5.63
CA GLY A 40 23.72 -16.54 6.67
C GLY A 40 22.91 -16.55 7.96
N PHE A 41 21.58 -16.60 7.89
CA PHE A 41 20.71 -16.71 9.06
C PHE A 41 20.93 -18.03 9.83
N VAL A 42 20.97 -19.16 9.12
CA VAL A 42 21.20 -20.49 9.73
C VAL A 42 22.57 -20.55 10.40
N ASN A 43 23.62 -20.13 9.68
CA ASN A 43 24.99 -20.11 10.21
C ASN A 43 25.13 -19.20 11.44
N ASN A 44 24.50 -18.03 11.45
CA ASN A 44 24.53 -17.12 12.61
C ASN A 44 23.79 -17.70 13.83
N GLY A 45 22.70 -18.46 13.59
CA GLY A 45 21.95 -19.15 14.64
C GLY A 45 22.74 -20.30 15.28
N GLU A 46 23.50 -21.05 14.48
CA GLU A 46 24.35 -22.15 14.97
C GLU A 46 25.58 -21.64 15.76
N ASN A 47 26.14 -20.50 15.39
CA ASN A 47 27.38 -19.97 15.98
C ASN A 47 27.17 -18.98 17.14
N GLY A 48 25.93 -18.81 17.63
CA GLY A 48 25.65 -18.00 18.83
C GLY A 48 25.97 -16.51 18.70
N GLY A 49 25.95 -15.97 17.48
CA GLY A 49 26.14 -14.54 17.23
C GLY A 49 25.02 -13.68 17.85
N ASN A 50 25.18 -12.35 17.84
CA ASN A 50 24.15 -11.40 18.31
C ASN A 50 22.81 -11.68 17.61
N VAL A 51 21.90 -12.36 18.33
CA VAL A 51 20.61 -12.86 17.85
C VAL A 51 19.61 -11.75 17.51
N ILE A 52 19.88 -10.51 17.94
CA ILE A 52 19.05 -9.34 17.63
C ILE A 52 19.91 -8.31 16.90
N ASN A 53 19.72 -8.23 15.58
CA ASN A 53 20.29 -7.21 14.71
C ASN A 53 19.22 -6.15 14.40
N ASN A 54 19.31 -4.98 15.04
CA ASN A 54 18.32 -3.91 14.90
C ASN A 54 18.21 -3.38 13.46
N ASP A 55 19.31 -3.35 12.71
CA ASP A 55 19.32 -2.91 11.30
C ASP A 55 18.59 -3.91 10.41
N ALA A 56 18.82 -5.21 10.61
CA ALA A 56 18.12 -6.27 9.90
C ALA A 56 16.61 -6.27 10.23
N LEU A 57 16.25 -6.02 11.49
CA LEU A 57 14.85 -5.89 11.92
C LEU A 57 14.15 -4.69 11.26
N LYS A 58 14.87 -3.58 11.14
CA LYS A 58 14.40 -2.37 10.49
C LYS A 58 14.24 -2.54 8.97
N GLU A 59 15.22 -3.15 8.30
CA GLU A 59 15.14 -3.46 6.87
C GLU A 59 14.00 -4.45 6.58
N GLY A 60 13.87 -5.50 7.40
CA GLY A 60 12.77 -6.46 7.33
C GLY A 60 11.40 -5.80 7.54
N SER A 61 11.28 -4.92 8.55
CA SER A 61 10.05 -4.17 8.82
C SER A 61 9.68 -3.21 7.69
N ASN A 62 10.65 -2.52 7.10
CA ASN A 62 10.44 -1.65 5.94
C ASN A 62 10.01 -2.44 4.70
N THR A 63 10.65 -3.59 4.46
CA THR A 63 10.30 -4.47 3.35
C THR A 63 8.88 -5.01 3.51
N LEU A 64 8.56 -5.52 4.69
CA LEU A 64 7.23 -6.04 5.02
C LEU A 64 6.17 -4.93 4.88
N TYR A 65 6.44 -3.74 5.41
CA TYR A 65 5.58 -2.57 5.26
C TYR A 65 5.29 -2.24 3.80
N ASN A 66 6.34 -2.15 2.97
CA ASN A 66 6.19 -1.79 1.56
C ASN A 66 5.36 -2.85 0.80
N VAL A 67 5.64 -4.15 1.00
CA VAL A 67 4.90 -5.23 0.33
C VAL A 67 3.42 -5.21 0.72
N LEU A 68 3.11 -5.15 2.02
CA LEU A 68 1.73 -5.12 2.49
C LEU A 68 0.99 -3.87 1.99
N LEU A 69 1.67 -2.72 1.95
CA LEU A 69 1.08 -1.48 1.47
C LEU A 69 0.78 -1.53 -0.03
N VAL A 70 1.68 -2.09 -0.87
CA VAL A 70 1.40 -2.30 -2.31
C VAL A 70 0.14 -3.15 -2.49
N ILE A 71 0.04 -4.27 -1.76
CA ILE A 71 -1.12 -5.15 -1.83
C ILE A 71 -2.39 -4.42 -1.39
N GLY A 72 -2.33 -3.67 -0.29
CA GLY A 72 -3.45 -2.86 0.20
C GLY A 72 -3.93 -1.83 -0.82
N ILE A 73 -2.99 -1.12 -1.46
CA ILE A 73 -3.29 -0.17 -2.55
C ILE A 73 -3.95 -0.88 -3.73
N ALA A 74 -3.41 -2.03 -4.16
CA ALA A 74 -3.95 -2.77 -5.30
C ALA A 74 -5.39 -3.24 -5.05
N VAL A 75 -5.68 -3.80 -3.87
CA VAL A 75 -7.02 -4.25 -3.49
C VAL A 75 -7.99 -3.07 -3.42
N ALA A 76 -7.59 -1.95 -2.79
CA ALA A 76 -8.41 -0.75 -2.74
C ALA A 76 -8.73 -0.25 -4.15
N PHE A 77 -7.74 -0.19 -5.03
CA PHE A 77 -7.92 0.30 -6.39
C PHE A 77 -8.89 -0.55 -7.21
N ILE A 78 -8.76 -1.89 -7.14
CA ILE A 78 -9.67 -2.82 -7.82
C ILE A 78 -11.12 -2.61 -7.34
N TRP A 79 -11.35 -2.58 -6.03
CA TRP A 79 -12.68 -2.37 -5.47
C TRP A 79 -13.25 -0.97 -5.79
N GLY A 80 -12.41 0.07 -5.78
CA GLY A 80 -12.79 1.41 -6.19
C GLY A 80 -13.27 1.47 -7.64
N ILE A 81 -12.61 0.74 -8.54
CA ILE A 81 -13.04 0.63 -9.95
C ILE A 81 -14.38 -0.10 -10.04
N VAL A 82 -14.55 -1.24 -9.35
CA VAL A 82 -15.80 -2.01 -9.35
C VAL A 82 -16.98 -1.14 -8.93
N LEU A 83 -16.85 -0.42 -7.81
CA LEU A 83 -17.89 0.52 -7.34
C LEU A 83 -18.11 1.68 -8.32
N GLY A 84 -17.04 2.21 -8.91
CA GLY A 84 -17.13 3.28 -9.91
C GLY A 84 -17.90 2.86 -11.16
N ILE A 85 -17.67 1.66 -11.67
CA ILE A 85 -18.39 1.11 -12.83
C ILE A 85 -19.86 0.88 -12.47
N GLN A 86 -20.16 0.27 -11.31
CA GLN A 86 -21.54 0.08 -10.86
C GLN A 86 -22.29 1.40 -10.69
N PHE A 87 -21.61 2.46 -10.25
CA PHE A 87 -22.22 3.78 -10.13
C PHE A 87 -22.61 4.38 -11.50
N ILE A 88 -21.78 4.17 -12.52
CA ILE A 88 -22.02 4.71 -13.87
C ILE A 88 -23.11 3.90 -14.59
N THR A 89 -23.04 2.58 -14.50
CA THR A 89 -23.87 1.65 -15.28
C THR A 89 -25.17 1.21 -14.60
N GLY A 90 -25.26 1.31 -13.26
CA GLY A 90 -26.43 0.89 -12.50
C GLY A 90 -27.68 1.72 -12.75
N SER A 91 -28.84 1.12 -12.48
CA SER A 91 -30.15 1.77 -12.43
C SER A 91 -30.27 2.76 -11.26
N LEU A 92 -31.36 3.54 -11.19
CA LEU A 92 -31.56 4.55 -10.12
C LEU A 92 -31.52 3.94 -8.71
N GLY A 93 -32.00 2.71 -8.54
CA GLY A 93 -31.94 1.98 -7.27
C GLY A 93 -30.52 1.53 -6.93
N GLU A 94 -29.82 0.91 -7.86
CA GLU A 94 -28.43 0.45 -7.67
C GLU A 94 -27.48 1.61 -7.38
N LYS A 95 -27.71 2.80 -7.97
CA LYS A 95 -26.92 4.00 -7.65
C LYS A 95 -27.06 4.45 -6.19
N ALA A 96 -28.20 4.21 -5.56
CA ALA A 96 -28.40 4.53 -4.14
C ALA A 96 -27.62 3.56 -3.24
N ASP A 97 -27.64 2.27 -3.57
CA ASP A 97 -26.88 1.25 -2.84
C ASP A 97 -25.37 1.41 -3.03
N VAL A 98 -24.91 1.72 -4.25
CA VAL A 98 -23.50 1.99 -4.53
C VAL A 98 -23.02 3.20 -3.73
N LYS A 99 -23.83 4.25 -3.55
CA LYS A 99 -23.47 5.38 -2.67
C LYS A 99 -23.30 4.96 -1.22
N LYS A 100 -24.15 4.08 -0.71
CA LYS A 100 -24.03 3.54 0.66
C LYS A 100 -22.75 2.70 0.80
N ASN A 101 -22.49 1.82 -0.17
CA ASN A 101 -21.30 0.99 -0.20
C ASN A 101 -20.01 1.82 -0.39
N LEU A 102 -20.08 2.93 -1.11
CA LEU A 102 -18.96 3.85 -1.30
C LEU A 102 -18.49 4.47 0.02
N ILE A 103 -19.42 4.79 0.93
CA ILE A 103 -19.10 5.29 2.27
C ILE A 103 -18.35 4.20 3.05
N VAL A 104 -18.85 2.97 3.05
CA VAL A 104 -18.20 1.83 3.73
C VAL A 104 -16.81 1.57 3.15
N TYR A 105 -16.66 1.62 1.83
CA TYR A 105 -15.38 1.50 1.14
C TYR A 105 -14.40 2.62 1.57
N LEU A 106 -14.85 3.88 1.61
CA LEU A 106 -14.04 5.01 2.05
C LEU A 106 -13.56 4.83 3.50
N VAL A 107 -14.43 4.36 4.39
CA VAL A 107 -14.07 4.04 5.78
C VAL A 107 -13.01 2.94 5.81
N GLY A 108 -13.17 1.87 5.02
CA GLY A 108 -12.17 0.81 4.90
C GLY A 108 -10.81 1.31 4.42
N CYS A 109 -10.79 2.16 3.39
CA CYS A 109 -9.57 2.80 2.91
C CYS A 109 -8.90 3.66 3.98
N VAL A 110 -9.66 4.46 4.73
CA VAL A 110 -9.12 5.28 5.83
C VAL A 110 -8.50 4.42 6.92
N ILE A 111 -9.12 3.28 7.27
CA ILE A 111 -8.57 2.37 8.28
C ILE A 111 -7.27 1.74 7.78
N ILE A 112 -7.25 1.22 6.55
CA ILE A 112 -6.07 0.55 5.97
C ILE A 112 -4.91 1.55 5.83
N PHE A 113 -5.15 2.67 5.13
CA PHE A 113 -4.13 3.70 4.93
C PHE A 113 -3.74 4.41 6.23
N GLY A 114 -4.67 4.54 7.18
CA GLY A 114 -4.39 5.09 8.51
C GLY A 114 -3.47 4.16 9.31
N ALA A 115 -3.75 2.86 9.34
CA ALA A 115 -2.91 1.89 10.03
C ALA A 115 -1.49 1.84 9.43
N PHE A 116 -1.37 1.76 8.11
CA PHE A 116 -0.07 1.83 7.44
C PHE A 116 0.61 3.20 7.64
N GLY A 117 -0.13 4.31 7.58
CA GLY A 117 0.41 5.64 7.86
C GLY A 117 1.01 5.77 9.26
N ILE A 118 0.30 5.27 10.28
CA ILE A 118 0.78 5.25 11.67
C ILE A 118 2.01 4.34 11.81
N TRP A 119 1.99 3.15 11.20
CA TRP A 119 3.14 2.24 11.21
C TRP A 119 4.41 2.93 10.67
N LYS A 120 4.31 3.59 9.51
CA LYS A 120 5.44 4.31 8.92
C LYS A 120 5.92 5.45 9.80
N LEU A 121 4.99 6.21 10.38
CA LEU A 121 5.31 7.29 11.30
C LEU A 121 6.08 6.78 12.52
N LEU A 122 5.68 5.64 13.09
CA LEU A 122 6.38 5.02 14.22
C LEU A 122 7.79 4.58 13.84
N LEU A 123 7.98 3.95 12.68
CA LEU A 123 9.32 3.59 12.20
C LEU A 123 10.23 4.82 12.04
N GLN A 124 9.70 5.91 11.49
CA GLN A 124 10.45 7.17 11.31
C GLN A 124 10.78 7.88 12.63
N LEU A 125 9.91 7.78 13.64
CA LEU A 125 10.14 8.39 14.96
C LEU A 125 11.04 7.53 15.85
N LEU A 126 11.06 6.22 15.63
CA LEU A 126 11.90 5.28 16.37
C LEU A 126 13.30 5.17 15.77
N GLU A 127 13.47 5.48 14.48
CA GLU A 127 14.78 5.81 13.93
C GLU A 127 15.35 7.02 14.67
N PRO A 128 16.49 6.89 15.39
CA PRO A 128 17.18 8.06 15.89
C PRO A 128 17.53 8.95 14.70
N LEU A 129 17.18 10.23 14.80
CA LEU A 129 17.76 11.29 13.98
C LEU A 129 19.27 11.30 14.24
N GLU A 130 20.04 10.56 13.45
CA GLU A 130 21.47 10.81 13.26
C GLU A 130 21.67 11.92 12.21
#